data_AF-A0AAU9SIP1-F1
#
_entry.id   AF-A0AAU9SIP1-F1
#
_cell.length_a   1.000
_cell.length_b   1.000
_cell.length_c   1.000
_cell.angle_alpha   90.00
_cell.angle_beta   90.00
_cell.angle_gamma   90.00
#
_symmetry.space_group_name_H-M   'P 1'
#
loop_
_entity.id
_entity.type
_entity.pdbx_description
1 polymer ?
#
loop_
_entity_poly.entity_id
_entity_poly.type
_entity_poly.pdbx_seq_one_letter_code
_entity_poly.pdbx_strand_id
1 'polypeptide(L)'
;MEWRSFWIMSENAQRLSNTIRSMLQTKHLISDFLRCKIGDGNSASFWGPLISFISSRGPSQLRLPLDARVSQATRNREWFLPNPRSEEAQTLQIDLTTIDPHTASKGSDQYLWRNAACLFVPEFSSKATWDHLREHSPHVMWHSAVWFKEEIPRCSFITWLAMLSRLPLGTGFAHGG
;
A
#
# COMPACT_ATOMS: atom_id res chain seq x y z
N MET A 1 -20.84 -9.39 11.76
CA MET A 1 -19.51 -8.75 11.63
C MET A 1 -19.51 -8.02 10.30
N GLU A 2 -19.49 -6.70 10.32
CA GLU A 2 -19.55 -5.85 9.12
C GLU A 2 -18.11 -5.62 8.64
N TRP A 3 -17.75 -6.20 7.50
CA TRP A 3 -16.42 -6.02 6.91
C TRP A 3 -16.35 -4.64 6.25
N ARG A 4 -15.62 -3.70 6.88
CA ARG A 4 -15.35 -2.38 6.31
C ARG A 4 -14.16 -2.46 5.35
N SER A 5 -14.20 -1.70 4.26
CA SER A 5 -13.11 -1.71 3.30
C SER A 5 -11.82 -1.15 3.94
N PHE A 6 -10.67 -1.71 3.52
CA PHE A 6 -9.35 -1.31 3.99
C PHE A 6 -9.11 0.20 3.86
N TRP A 7 -9.65 0.81 2.80
CA TRP A 7 -9.48 2.23 2.52
C TRP A 7 -10.29 3.16 3.43
N ILE A 8 -11.28 2.64 4.14
CA ILE A 8 -12.16 3.41 5.02
C ILE A 8 -11.70 3.33 6.48
N MET A 9 -11.00 2.26 6.84
CA MET A 9 -10.60 2.02 8.22
C MET A 9 -9.65 3.10 8.71
N SER A 10 -9.99 3.70 9.86
CA SER A 10 -9.12 4.63 10.56
C SER A 10 -7.99 3.87 11.25
N GLU A 11 -6.77 4.40 11.14
CA GLU A 11 -5.57 3.90 11.81
C GLU A 11 -5.72 3.84 13.35
N ASN A 12 -6.59 4.68 13.92
CA ASN A 12 -6.77 4.85 15.36
C ASN A 12 -7.93 4.02 15.95
N ALA A 13 -8.50 3.08 15.19
CA ALA A 13 -9.57 2.25 15.72
C ALA A 13 -9.02 1.34 16.84
N GLN A 14 -9.36 1.68 18.10
CA GLN A 14 -8.88 0.96 19.30
C GLN A 14 -9.24 -0.53 19.34
N ARG A 15 -10.17 -0.96 18.50
CA ARG A 15 -10.61 -2.35 18.35
C ARG A 15 -9.70 -3.21 17.46
N LEU A 16 -8.69 -2.63 16.83
CA LEU A 16 -7.82 -3.34 15.89
C LEU A 16 -6.55 -3.86 16.57
N SER A 17 -6.13 -5.07 16.17
CA SER A 17 -4.83 -5.63 16.58
C SER A 17 -3.68 -4.75 16.10
N ASN A 18 -2.53 -4.83 16.78
CA ASN A 18 -1.34 -4.07 16.38
C ASN A 18 -0.89 -4.40 14.95
N THR A 19 -1.07 -5.65 14.51
CA THR A 19 -0.78 -6.08 13.12
C THR A 19 -1.65 -5.34 12.11
N ILE A 20 -2.96 -5.24 12.36
CA ILE A 20 -3.86 -4.51 11.45
C ILE A 20 -3.54 -3.01 11.45
N ARG A 21 -3.21 -2.42 12.60
CA ARG A 21 -2.78 -1.02 12.67
C ARG A 21 -1.50 -0.78 11.88
N SER A 22 -0.51 -1.65 12.00
CA SER A 22 0.71 -1.59 11.19
C SER A 22 0.41 -1.73 9.69
N MET A 23 -0.52 -2.61 9.31
CA MET A 23 -0.96 -2.74 7.92
C MET A 23 -1.65 -1.45 7.41
N LEU A 24 -2.48 -0.80 8.23
CA LEU A 24 -3.10 0.48 7.87
C LEU A 24 -2.07 1.60 7.72
N GLN A 25 -0.99 1.62 8.52
CA GLN A 25 0.10 2.58 8.35
C GLN A 25 0.79 2.45 6.98
N THR A 26 0.80 1.25 6.38
CA THR A 26 1.36 1.03 5.04
C THR A 26 0.42 1.44 3.89
N LYS A 27 -0.76 1.98 4.19
CA LYS A 27 -1.77 2.36 3.19
C LYS A 27 -1.23 3.31 2.12
N HIS A 28 -0.35 4.24 2.50
CA HIS A 28 0.28 5.18 1.58
C HIS A 28 1.19 4.50 0.54
N LEU A 29 1.72 3.30 0.84
CA LEU A 29 2.57 2.54 -0.07
C LEU A 29 1.74 1.71 -1.06
N ILE A 30 0.54 1.29 -0.67
CA ILE A 30 -0.27 0.35 -1.47
C ILE A 30 -0.60 0.91 -2.86
N SER A 31 -0.76 2.23 -3.00
CA SER A 31 -0.97 2.86 -4.33
C SER A 31 0.18 2.62 -5.31
N ASP A 32 1.40 2.41 -4.82
CA ASP A 32 2.58 2.15 -5.66
C ASP A 32 2.70 0.68 -6.07
N PHE A 33 2.03 -0.21 -5.34
CA PHE A 33 2.12 -1.67 -5.53
C PHE A 33 0.86 -2.30 -6.10
N LEU A 34 -0.30 -1.65 -5.99
CA LEU A 34 -1.59 -2.20 -6.40
C LEU A 34 -2.28 -1.28 -7.41
N ARG A 35 -2.68 -1.84 -8.54
CA ARG A 35 -3.55 -1.19 -9.53
C ARG A 35 -4.79 -2.02 -9.79
N CYS A 36 -5.92 -1.35 -9.99
CA CYS A 36 -7.15 -2.00 -10.43
C CYS A 36 -7.35 -1.71 -11.91
N LYS A 37 -7.29 -2.74 -12.75
CA LYS A 37 -7.73 -2.66 -14.14
C LYS A 37 -9.25 -2.86 -14.18
N ILE A 38 -9.98 -1.79 -14.47
CA ILE A 38 -11.43 -1.79 -14.52
C ILE A 38 -11.91 -2.54 -15.76
N GLY A 39 -12.72 -3.57 -15.56
CA GLY A 39 -13.38 -4.38 -16.58
C GLY A 39 -14.87 -4.08 -16.62
N ASP A 40 -15.66 -4.89 -15.92
CA ASP A 40 -17.12 -4.78 -15.76
C ASP A 40 -17.53 -3.89 -14.58
N GLY A 41 -16.58 -3.45 -13.75
CA GLY A 41 -16.79 -2.53 -12.64
C GLY A 41 -17.56 -3.13 -11.46
N ASN A 42 -17.84 -4.44 -11.46
CA ASN A 42 -18.67 -5.08 -10.43
C ASN A 42 -17.88 -5.53 -9.21
N SER A 43 -16.56 -5.61 -9.28
CA SER A 43 -15.70 -6.00 -8.16
C SER A 43 -14.82 -4.84 -7.70
N ALA A 44 -14.53 -3.89 -8.58
CA ALA A 44 -13.78 -2.68 -8.29
C ALA A 44 -14.61 -1.71 -7.43
N SER A 45 -14.06 -1.32 -6.27
CA SER A 45 -14.60 -0.21 -5.48
C SER A 45 -14.35 1.11 -6.21
N PHE A 46 -15.37 1.95 -6.31
CA PHE A 46 -15.24 3.32 -6.82
C PHE A 46 -14.35 4.17 -5.90
N TRP A 47 -14.55 4.04 -4.59
CA TRP A 47 -13.87 4.88 -3.62
C TRP A 47 -12.42 4.50 -3.37
N GLY A 48 -12.09 3.20 -3.37
CA GLY A 48 -10.71 2.68 -3.27
C GLY A 48 -9.67 3.65 -2.66
N PRO A 49 -8.59 3.99 -3.38
CA PRO A 49 -7.66 5.05 -2.96
C PRO A 49 -8.20 6.48 -3.17
N LEU A 50 -9.26 6.64 -3.96
CA LEU A 50 -9.89 7.93 -4.31
C LEU A 50 -10.52 8.64 -3.10
N ILE A 51 -10.93 7.90 -2.08
CA ILE A 51 -11.48 8.45 -0.84
C ILE A 51 -10.47 9.34 -0.10
N SER A 52 -9.17 9.08 -0.28
CA SER A 52 -8.09 9.91 0.27
C SER A 52 -8.04 11.28 -0.40
N PHE A 53 -8.38 11.34 -1.69
CA PHE A 53 -8.30 12.56 -2.50
C PHE A 53 -9.49 13.50 -2.24
N ILE A 54 -10.71 12.97 -2.33
CA ILE A 54 -11.94 13.78 -2.19
C ILE A 54 -12.33 14.02 -0.71
N SER A 55 -11.64 13.36 0.23
CA SER A 55 -11.94 13.31 1.68
C SER A 55 -13.21 12.53 2.05
N SER A 56 -13.48 12.44 3.37
CA SER A 56 -14.65 11.75 3.93
C SER A 56 -16.01 12.32 3.49
N ARG A 57 -16.04 13.50 2.85
CA ARG A 57 -17.27 14.13 2.32
C ARG A 57 -17.67 13.62 0.94
N GLY A 58 -16.78 12.90 0.25
CA GLY A 58 -17.00 12.36 -1.09
C GLY A 58 -18.31 11.61 -1.30
N PRO A 59 -18.64 10.62 -0.46
CA PRO A 59 -19.88 9.86 -0.59
C PRO A 59 -21.13 10.72 -0.68
N SER A 60 -21.20 11.77 0.15
CA SER A 60 -22.31 12.71 0.15
C SER A 60 -22.31 13.62 -1.08
N GLN A 61 -21.13 14.12 -1.49
CA GLN A 61 -20.99 15.01 -2.64
C GLN A 61 -21.33 14.31 -3.96
N LEU A 62 -20.83 13.09 -4.17
CA LEU A 62 -21.06 12.31 -5.39
C LEU A 62 -22.30 11.42 -5.34
N ARG A 63 -23.05 11.42 -4.22
CA ARG A 63 -24.26 10.60 -4.01
C ARG A 63 -24.02 9.10 -4.26
N LEU A 64 -22.82 8.63 -3.94
CA LEU A 64 -22.44 7.23 -4.03
C LEU A 64 -22.14 6.71 -2.62
N PRO A 65 -22.72 5.57 -2.21
CA PRO A 65 -22.43 4.99 -0.90
C PRO A 65 -20.94 4.62 -0.81
N LEU A 66 -20.42 4.53 0.40
CA LEU A 66 -18.97 4.38 0.62
C LEU A 66 -18.42 3.01 0.16
N ASP A 67 -19.28 2.01 0.06
CA ASP A 67 -19.02 0.70 -0.52
C ASP A 67 -19.38 0.62 -2.02
N ALA A 68 -19.65 1.77 -2.66
CA ALA A 68 -20.01 1.82 -4.07
C ALA A 68 -18.97 1.15 -4.97
N ARG A 69 -19.48 0.39 -5.93
CA ARG A 69 -18.71 -0.20 -7.03
C ARG A 69 -18.59 0.79 -8.18
N VAL A 70 -17.58 0.60 -9.03
CA VAL A 70 -17.44 1.38 -10.26
C VAL A 70 -18.69 1.24 -11.14
N SER A 71 -19.35 0.07 -11.12
CA SER A 71 -20.60 -0.17 -11.85
C SER A 71 -21.77 0.72 -11.44
N GLN A 72 -21.78 1.20 -10.20
CA GLN A 72 -22.82 2.10 -9.69
C GLN A 72 -22.56 3.57 -10.01
N ALA A 73 -21.33 3.92 -10.38
CA ALA A 73 -20.91 5.28 -10.73
C ALA A 73 -21.05 5.59 -12.22
N THR A 74 -21.49 4.64 -13.05
CA THR A 74 -21.73 4.87 -14.48
C THR A 74 -23.14 4.42 -14.87
N ARG A 75 -23.64 4.99 -15.97
CA ARG A 75 -24.90 4.63 -16.59
C ARG A 75 -24.74 4.72 -18.10
N ASN A 76 -25.25 3.74 -18.86
CA ASN A 76 -25.18 3.73 -20.32
C ASN A 76 -23.77 3.91 -20.91
N ARG A 77 -22.73 3.39 -20.24
CA ARG A 77 -21.32 3.59 -20.61
C ARG A 77 -20.83 5.04 -20.50
N GLU A 78 -21.37 5.80 -19.56
CA GLU A 78 -20.89 7.15 -19.22
C GLU A 78 -20.86 7.32 -17.70
N TRP A 79 -19.89 8.09 -17.19
CA TRP A 79 -19.85 8.44 -15.77
C TRP A 79 -21.11 9.22 -15.38
N PHE A 80 -21.86 8.70 -14.42
CA PHE A 80 -23.13 9.27 -13.98
C PHE A 80 -22.97 9.80 -12.55
N LEU A 81 -22.36 10.99 -12.47
CA LEU A 81 -22.08 11.67 -11.21
C LEU A 81 -22.85 13.00 -11.14
N PRO A 82 -23.26 13.46 -9.95
CA PRO A 82 -23.90 14.76 -9.82
C PRO A 82 -22.91 15.89 -10.13
N ASN A 83 -23.42 17.07 -10.49
CA ASN A 83 -22.59 18.25 -10.72
C ASN A 83 -21.63 18.48 -9.53
N PRO A 84 -20.36 18.79 -9.79
CA PRO A 84 -19.35 18.92 -8.75
C PRO A 84 -19.70 20.10 -7.85
N ARG A 85 -19.55 19.89 -6.54
CA ARG A 85 -19.87 20.89 -5.50
C ARG A 85 -18.64 21.38 -4.75
N SER A 86 -17.46 20.97 -5.19
CA SER A 86 -16.16 21.41 -4.70
C SER A 86 -15.13 21.27 -5.81
N GLU A 87 -13.98 21.92 -5.65
CA GLU A 87 -12.89 21.89 -6.63
C GLU A 87 -12.35 20.46 -6.80
N GLU A 88 -12.21 19.69 -5.72
CA GLU A 88 -11.73 18.31 -5.76
C GLU A 88 -12.69 17.40 -6.54
N ALA A 89 -14.00 17.59 -6.36
CA ALA A 89 -15.00 16.86 -7.11
C ALA A 89 -14.99 17.23 -8.60
N GLN A 90 -14.69 18.48 -8.93
CA GLN A 90 -14.56 18.94 -10.31
C GLN A 90 -13.32 18.32 -10.97
N THR A 91 -12.15 18.38 -10.31
CA THR A 91 -10.91 17.76 -10.80
C THR A 91 -11.10 16.27 -11.05
N LEU A 92 -11.70 15.56 -10.09
CA LEU A 92 -11.98 14.13 -10.23
C LEU A 92 -12.90 13.84 -11.41
N GLN A 93 -13.94 14.63 -11.63
CA GLN A 93 -14.84 14.42 -12.76
C GLN A 93 -14.15 14.69 -14.10
N ILE A 94 -13.30 15.71 -14.18
CA ILE A 94 -12.47 15.97 -15.36
C ILE A 94 -11.58 14.76 -15.64
N ASP A 95 -10.88 14.25 -14.63
CA ASP A 95 -10.01 13.09 -14.80
C ASP A 95 -10.79 11.84 -15.23
N LEU A 96 -11.98 11.61 -14.65
CA LEU A 96 -12.84 10.48 -15.04
C LEU A 96 -13.27 10.56 -16.50
N THR A 97 -13.45 11.75 -17.10
CA THR A 97 -13.76 11.85 -18.54
C THR A 97 -12.65 11.32 -19.44
N THR A 98 -11.41 11.26 -18.95
CA THR A 98 -10.27 10.67 -19.69
C THR A 98 -10.22 9.14 -19.58
N ILE A 99 -11.00 8.56 -18.66
CA ILE A 99 -11.05 7.13 -18.40
C ILE A 99 -12.29 6.55 -19.04
N ASP A 100 -12.08 5.66 -20.02
CA ASP A 100 -13.17 4.95 -20.67
C ASP A 100 -13.94 4.12 -19.63
N PRO A 101 -15.26 4.37 -19.45
CA PRO A 101 -16.04 3.67 -18.45
C PRO A 101 -16.01 2.15 -18.64
N HIS A 102 -16.29 1.45 -17.54
CA HIS A 102 -16.36 -0.01 -17.53
C HIS A 102 -17.35 -0.49 -18.61
N THR A 103 -17.05 -1.64 -19.21
CA THR A 103 -17.92 -2.24 -20.22
C THR A 103 -18.05 -3.71 -19.91
N ALA A 104 -19.27 -4.24 -19.91
CA ALA A 104 -19.51 -5.67 -19.65
C ALA A 104 -18.71 -6.60 -20.58
N SER A 105 -18.30 -6.13 -21.76
CA SER A 105 -17.46 -6.87 -22.71
C SER A 105 -15.98 -6.93 -22.35
N LYS A 106 -15.48 -6.11 -21.40
CA LYS A 106 -14.07 -6.08 -20.99
C LYS A 106 -13.71 -7.22 -20.00
N GLY A 107 -14.70 -8.01 -19.56
CA GLY A 107 -14.52 -9.07 -18.57
C GLY A 107 -14.49 -8.55 -17.13
N SER A 108 -14.21 -9.42 -16.17
CA SER A 108 -14.16 -9.06 -14.75
C SER A 108 -13.02 -8.08 -14.45
N ASP A 109 -13.22 -7.22 -13.44
CA ASP A 109 -12.14 -6.38 -12.90
C ASP A 109 -10.93 -7.21 -12.45
N GLN A 110 -9.72 -6.67 -12.63
CA GLN A 110 -8.47 -7.34 -12.28
C GLN A 110 -7.59 -6.47 -11.39
N TYR A 111 -7.20 -7.01 -10.23
CA TYR A 111 -6.20 -6.40 -9.37
C TYR A 111 -4.81 -6.85 -9.79
N LEU A 112 -3.96 -5.89 -10.13
CA LEU A 112 -2.60 -6.11 -10.58
C LEU A 112 -1.63 -5.61 -9.51
N TRP A 113 -0.63 -6.43 -9.23
CA TRP A 113 0.43 -6.20 -8.27
C TRP A 113 1.73 -5.90 -9.00
N ARG A 114 2.53 -5.00 -8.43
CA ARG A 114 3.86 -4.69 -8.94
C ARG A 114 4.83 -5.85 -8.66
N ASN A 115 5.47 -6.36 -9.70
CA ASN A 115 6.45 -7.44 -9.61
C ASN A 115 7.89 -6.92 -9.48
N ALA A 116 8.86 -7.84 -9.38
CA ALA A 116 10.29 -7.55 -9.28
C ALA A 116 10.84 -6.66 -10.42
N ALA A 117 10.25 -6.77 -11.62
CA ALA A 117 10.60 -5.99 -12.80
C ALA A 117 9.83 -4.65 -12.90
N CYS A 118 9.18 -4.20 -11.82
CA CYS A 118 8.32 -3.02 -11.79
C CYS A 118 7.10 -3.06 -12.75
N LEU A 119 6.70 -4.24 -13.22
CA LEU A 119 5.53 -4.45 -14.06
C LEU A 119 4.32 -4.85 -13.21
N PHE A 120 3.12 -4.46 -13.65
CA PHE A 120 1.86 -4.82 -12.99
C PHE A 120 1.29 -6.13 -13.55
N VAL A 121 1.19 -7.14 -12.70
CA VAL A 121 0.77 -8.52 -13.05
C VAL A 121 -0.32 -9.02 -12.09
N PRO A 122 -1.18 -9.97 -12.47
CA PRO A 122 -2.29 -10.42 -11.62
C PRO A 122 -1.88 -11.22 -10.37
N GLU A 123 -0.60 -11.59 -10.26
CA GLU A 123 -0.08 -12.41 -9.17
C GLU A 123 0.68 -11.57 -8.13
N PHE A 124 0.36 -11.78 -6.86
CA PHE A 124 1.07 -11.14 -5.74
C PHE A 124 2.31 -11.95 -5.36
N SER A 125 3.45 -11.26 -5.16
CA SER A 125 4.68 -11.88 -4.67
C SER A 125 5.21 -11.12 -3.46
N SER A 126 5.10 -11.74 -2.28
CA SER A 126 5.64 -11.17 -1.04
C SER A 126 7.14 -10.90 -1.14
N LYS A 127 7.90 -11.78 -1.84
CA LYS A 127 9.33 -11.59 -2.09
C LYS A 127 9.59 -10.32 -2.90
N ALA A 128 8.88 -10.16 -4.02
CA ALA A 128 9.07 -8.99 -4.89
C ALA A 128 8.67 -7.69 -4.19
N THR A 129 7.57 -7.67 -3.44
CA THR A 129 7.15 -6.51 -2.65
C THR A 129 8.18 -6.18 -1.57
N TRP A 130 8.68 -7.18 -0.84
CA TRP A 130 9.70 -6.98 0.18
C TRP A 130 11.01 -6.44 -0.40
N ASP A 131 11.43 -6.97 -1.55
CA ASP A 131 12.63 -6.50 -2.25
C ASP A 131 12.51 -5.03 -2.70
N HIS A 132 11.30 -4.55 -3.03
CA HIS A 132 11.08 -3.13 -3.34
C HIS A 132 10.99 -2.22 -2.12
N LEU A 133 10.47 -2.72 -1.00
CA LEU A 133 10.30 -1.94 0.23
C LEU A 133 11.60 -1.78 1.00
N ARG A 134 12.48 -2.77 0.93
CA ARG A 134 13.74 -2.75 1.68
C ARG A 134 14.76 -1.85 0.99
N GLU A 135 15.48 -1.09 1.80
CA GLU A 135 16.71 -0.48 1.35
C GLU A 135 17.80 -1.56 1.29
N HIS A 136 18.34 -1.79 0.09
CA HIS A 136 19.43 -2.74 -0.08
C HIS A 136 20.72 -2.15 0.50
N SER A 137 21.15 -2.68 1.64
CA SER A 137 22.50 -2.43 2.13
C SER A 137 23.52 -3.10 1.20
N PRO A 138 24.68 -2.47 0.96
CA PRO A 138 25.74 -3.06 0.15
C PRO A 138 26.14 -4.42 0.74
N HIS A 139 26.46 -5.36 -0.16
CA HIS A 139 26.87 -6.69 0.25
C HIS A 139 28.25 -6.63 0.92
N VAL A 140 28.29 -6.83 2.23
CA VAL A 140 29.51 -6.81 3.03
C VAL A 140 30.18 -8.18 3.03
N MET A 141 31.51 -8.19 2.84
CA MET A 141 32.28 -9.45 2.77
C MET A 141 32.23 -10.24 4.08
N TRP A 142 31.98 -9.57 5.20
CA TRP A 142 31.90 -10.22 6.51
C TRP A 142 30.54 -10.88 6.79
N HIS A 143 29.51 -10.70 5.95
CA HIS A 143 28.16 -11.21 6.25
C HIS A 143 28.16 -12.73 6.47
N SER A 144 28.95 -13.47 5.69
CA SER A 144 29.05 -14.93 5.77
C SER A 144 29.80 -15.42 7.01
N ALA A 145 30.65 -14.58 7.62
CA ALA A 145 31.28 -14.87 8.89
C ALA A 145 30.32 -14.68 10.08
N VAL A 146 29.28 -13.86 9.90
CA VAL A 146 28.29 -13.54 10.93
C VAL A 146 27.05 -14.43 10.82
N TRP A 147 26.56 -14.65 9.60
CA TRP A 147 25.31 -15.36 9.30
C TRP A 147 25.61 -16.62 8.46
N PHE A 148 26.19 -17.65 9.08
CA PHE A 148 26.47 -18.96 8.46
C PHE A 148 25.51 -20.02 8.96
N LYS A 149 25.32 -21.10 8.21
CA LYS A 149 24.46 -22.23 8.61
C LYS A 149 25.05 -22.87 9.87
N GLU A 150 24.36 -22.81 11.01
CA GLU A 150 24.78 -23.22 12.39
C GLU A 150 25.31 -22.09 13.28
N GLU A 151 25.02 -20.84 12.92
CA GLU A 151 25.35 -19.72 13.77
C GLU A 151 24.54 -19.73 15.07
N ILE A 152 25.18 -19.34 16.18
CA ILE A 152 24.48 -19.10 17.44
C ILE A 152 23.94 -17.67 17.37
N PRO A 153 22.61 -17.44 17.36
CA PRO A 153 22.03 -16.11 17.11
C PRO A 153 22.59 -15.02 18.03
N ARG A 154 22.85 -15.35 19.30
CA ARG A 154 23.46 -14.44 20.27
C ARG A 154 24.88 -14.04 19.87
N CYS A 155 25.71 -14.98 19.46
CA CYS A 155 27.09 -14.72 19.05
C CYS A 155 27.13 -13.93 17.75
N SER A 156 26.33 -14.31 16.75
CA SER A 156 26.21 -13.57 15.49
C SER A 156 25.77 -12.13 15.69
N PHE A 157 24.79 -11.90 16.56
CA PHE A 157 24.35 -10.55 16.87
C PHE A 157 25.46 -9.70 17.52
N ILE A 158 26.23 -10.26 18.45
CA ILE A 158 27.36 -9.56 19.09
C ILE A 158 28.46 -9.27 18.07
N THR A 159 28.84 -10.25 17.24
CA THR A 159 29.85 -10.11 16.18
C THR A 159 29.42 -9.05 15.16
N TRP A 160 28.15 -9.03 14.78
CA TRP A 160 27.57 -8.01 13.91
C TRP A 160 27.70 -6.60 14.50
N LEU A 161 27.35 -6.42 15.78
CA LEU A 161 27.52 -5.15 16.48
C LEU A 161 28.99 -4.73 16.58
N ALA A 162 29.89 -5.68 16.84
CA ALA A 162 31.33 -5.43 16.90
C ALA A 162 31.88 -4.95 15.54
N MET A 163 31.49 -5.62 14.45
CA MET A 163 31.90 -5.25 13.09
C MET A 163 31.36 -3.88 12.65
N LEU A 164 30.22 -3.47 13.20
CA LEU A 164 29.65 -2.13 12.97
C LEU A 164 30.17 -1.07 13.96
N SER A 165 31.08 -1.42 14.87
CA SER A 165 31.56 -0.54 15.96
C SER A 165 30.42 0.03 16.81
N ARG A 166 29.33 -0.73 16.96
CA ARG A 166 28.12 -0.37 17.71
C ARG A 166 28.08 -0.95 19.11
N LEU A 167 29.14 -1.63 19.53
CA LEU A 167 29.28 -2.03 20.93
C LEU A 167 29.50 -0.77 21.78
N PRO A 168 28.79 -0.61 22.91
CA PRO A 168 29.10 0.45 23.85
C PRO A 168 30.50 0.22 24.39
N LEU A 169 31.47 0.94 23.84
CA LEU A 169 32.78 1.09 24.45
C LEU A 169 32.51 1.88 25.72
N GLY A 170 32.57 1.22 26.87
CA GLY A 170 32.57 1.91 28.15
C GLY A 170 33.74 2.90 28.14
N THR A 171 33.43 4.19 27.99
CA THR A 171 34.39 5.27 28.19
C THR A 171 34.91 5.15 29.61
N GLY A 172 36.17 4.74 29.76
CA GLY A 172 36.75 4.49 31.08
C GLY A 172 38.13 3.85 31.07
N PHE A 173 39.03 4.24 30.18
CA PHE A 173 40.46 4.13 30.47
C PHE A 173 41.10 5.50 30.27
N ALA A 174 41.19 6.22 31.39
CA ALA A 174 42.07 7.36 31.55
C ALA A 174 43.50 6.95 31.16
N HIS A 175 44.09 7.66 30.20
CA HIS A 175 45.54 7.75 30.13
C HIS A 175 45.97 8.90 31.03
N GLY A 176 46.39 8.54 32.24
CA GLY A 176 47.43 9.27 32.95
C GLY A 176 48.77 8.77 32.43
N GLY A 177 49.65 9.71 32.10
CA GLY A 177 50.99 9.50 31.56
C GLY A 177 51.48 10.76 30.87
#